data_AF-A0A193BSX2-F1
#
_entry.id   AF-A0A193BSX2-F1
#
_cell.length_a   1.000
_cell.length_b   1.000
_cell.length_c   1.000
_cell.angle_alpha   90.00
_cell.angle_beta   90.00
_cell.angle_gamma   90.00
#
_symmetry.space_group_name_H-M   'P 1'
#
loop_
_entity.id
_entity.type
_entity.pdbx_description
1 polymer ?
#
loop_
_entity_poly.entity_id
_entity_poly.type
_entity_poly.pdbx_seq_one_letter_code
_entity_poly.pdbx_strand_id
1 'polypeptide(L)'
;MTPSPDRQDPPPAASPTTITQYQILATRRQAFDTLMWQVPALSLTAQSFLLSLAYGSQSTSFAAAVAGLLSVAVSAMSIQLLLRQRQNEVTDSLLLHRIEQEHGWQEIFATGEVRARNAGRSRRRVIQIRSYRIWTGGLALFGIAGFVAFLRAVL
;
A
#
# COMPACT_ATOMS: atom_id res chain seq x y z
N MET A 1 -9.37 54.66 -21.13
CA MET A 1 -8.58 53.44 -21.45
C MET A 1 -8.45 52.67 -20.15
N THR A 2 -9.44 51.84 -19.83
CA THR A 2 -9.47 51.02 -18.61
C THR A 2 -8.62 49.76 -18.84
N PRO A 3 -7.72 49.37 -17.91
CA PRO A 3 -6.96 48.14 -18.04
C PRO A 3 -7.92 46.94 -17.99
N SER A 4 -7.81 46.05 -18.98
CA SER A 4 -8.64 44.85 -19.08
C SER A 4 -8.24 43.85 -17.98
N PRO A 5 -9.16 43.40 -17.11
CA PRO A 5 -8.81 42.68 -15.89
C PRO A 5 -8.57 41.16 -16.07
N ASP A 6 -8.43 40.65 -17.30
CA ASP A 6 -8.51 39.19 -17.56
C ASP A 6 -7.40 38.61 -18.47
N ARG A 7 -6.20 39.21 -18.52
CA ARG A 7 -5.03 38.43 -18.96
C ARG A 7 -4.58 37.53 -17.79
N GLN A 8 -5.27 36.40 -17.63
CA GLN A 8 -4.62 35.23 -17.10
C GLN A 8 -3.68 34.73 -18.20
N ASP A 9 -2.39 35.00 -18.04
CA ASP A 9 -1.40 34.37 -18.90
C ASP A 9 -1.62 32.85 -18.83
N PRO A 10 -1.67 32.14 -19.96
CA PRO A 10 -1.82 30.70 -19.96
C PRO A 10 -0.72 30.11 -19.07
N PRO A 11 -1.03 29.08 -18.26
CA PRO A 11 -0.04 28.45 -17.40
C PRO A 11 1.20 28.10 -18.23
N PRO A 12 2.42 28.37 -17.73
CA PRO A 12 3.62 28.20 -18.51
C PRO A 12 3.68 26.78 -19.06
N ALA A 13 3.93 26.65 -20.37
CA ALA A 13 4.05 25.36 -21.01
C ALA A 13 5.12 24.54 -20.27
N ALA A 14 4.75 23.33 -19.86
CA ALA A 14 5.62 22.52 -19.02
C ALA A 14 6.96 22.28 -19.71
N SER A 15 8.03 22.49 -18.95
CA SER A 15 9.38 22.22 -19.44
C SER A 15 9.57 20.72 -19.75
N PRO A 16 10.45 20.35 -20.71
CA PRO A 16 10.73 18.95 -21.03
C PRO A 16 11.17 18.12 -19.80
N THR A 17 11.85 18.76 -18.85
CA THR A 17 12.27 18.14 -17.59
C THR A 17 11.07 17.86 -16.67
N THR A 18 10.09 18.76 -16.57
CA THR A 18 8.84 18.52 -15.82
C THR A 18 8.09 17.31 -16.36
N ILE A 19 7.94 17.21 -17.68
CA ILE A 19 7.26 16.07 -18.33
C ILE A 19 7.99 14.77 -18.00
N THR A 20 9.31 14.77 -18.05
CA THR A 20 10.14 13.61 -17.70
C THR A 20 9.98 13.23 -16.23
N GLN A 21 10.02 14.18 -15.30
CA GLN A 21 9.80 13.94 -13.87
C GLN A 21 8.42 13.36 -13.61
N TYR A 22 7.39 13.89 -14.26
CA TYR A 22 6.03 13.38 -14.18
C TYR A 22 5.92 11.94 -14.66
N GLN A 23 6.52 11.60 -15.81
CA GLN A 23 6.55 10.24 -16.34
C GLN A 23 7.30 9.27 -15.41
N ILE A 24 8.42 9.68 -14.82
CA ILE A 24 9.16 8.88 -13.84
C ILE A 24 8.30 8.61 -12.60
N LEU A 25 7.63 9.64 -12.07
CA LEU A 25 6.74 9.49 -10.91
C LEU A 25 5.54 8.58 -11.22
N ALA A 26 4.92 8.72 -12.39
CA ALA A 26 3.83 7.86 -12.84
C ALA A 26 4.27 6.39 -12.98
N THR A 27 5.44 6.16 -13.59
CA THR A 27 6.03 4.81 -13.74
C THR A 27 6.35 4.18 -12.39
N ARG A 28 6.95 4.96 -11.47
CA ARG A 28 7.27 4.52 -10.11
C ARG A 28 6.00 4.11 -9.35
N ARG A 29 4.92 4.90 -9.47
CA ARG A 29 3.63 4.58 -8.87
C ARG A 29 3.06 3.26 -9.38
N GLN A 30 3.09 3.04 -10.70
CA GLN A 30 2.62 1.79 -11.30
C GLN A 30 3.42 0.56 -10.81
N ALA A 31 4.73 0.71 -10.64
CA ALA A 31 5.57 -0.35 -10.07
C ALA A 31 5.19 -0.66 -8.62
N PHE A 32 4.89 0.35 -7.80
CA PHE A 32 4.43 0.15 -6.43
C PHE A 32 3.05 -0.52 -6.35
N ASP A 33 2.11 -0.13 -7.20
CA ASP A 33 0.78 -0.76 -7.25
C ASP A 33 0.89 -2.26 -7.54
N THR A 34 1.84 -2.66 -8.41
CA THR A 34 2.11 -4.07 -8.71
C THR A 34 2.64 -4.82 -7.48
N LEU A 35 3.63 -4.24 -6.79
CA LEU A 35 4.24 -4.86 -5.60
C LEU A 35 3.27 -4.92 -4.41
N MET A 36 2.36 -3.95 -4.30
CA MET A 36 1.37 -3.87 -3.22
C MET A 36 0.47 -5.10 -3.15
N TRP A 37 0.19 -5.74 -4.29
CA TRP A 37 -0.63 -6.95 -4.35
C TRP A 37 0.19 -8.25 -4.27
N GLN A 38 1.47 -8.21 -4.61
CA GLN A 38 2.36 -9.39 -4.55
C GLN A 38 2.84 -9.70 -3.13
N VAL A 39 3.26 -8.67 -2.38
CA VAL A 39 3.78 -8.83 -1.00
C VAL A 39 2.80 -9.57 -0.09
N PRO A 40 1.49 -9.25 -0.08
CA PRO A 40 0.54 -9.97 0.76
C PRO A 40 0.39 -11.45 0.39
N ALA A 41 0.38 -11.78 -0.90
CA ALA A 41 0.25 -13.17 -1.36
C ALA A 41 1.45 -14.02 -0.93
N LEU A 42 2.68 -13.50 -1.08
CA LEU A 42 3.89 -14.16 -0.63
C LEU A 42 3.93 -14.31 0.90
N SER A 43 3.51 -13.27 1.63
CA SER A 43 3.46 -13.29 3.08
C SER A 43 2.49 -14.35 3.61
N LEU A 44 1.27 -14.41 3.07
CA LEU A 44 0.29 -15.43 3.44
C LEU A 44 0.78 -16.85 3.13
N THR A 45 1.50 -17.03 2.02
CA THR A 45 2.08 -18.33 1.64
C THR A 45 3.18 -18.75 2.61
N ALA A 46 4.08 -17.83 2.97
CA ALA A 46 5.11 -18.11 3.96
C ALA A 46 4.49 -18.43 5.33
N GLN A 47 3.47 -17.67 5.74
CA GLN A 47 2.79 -17.88 7.02
C GLN A 47 2.01 -19.20 7.07
N SER A 48 1.33 -19.61 5.99
CA SER A 48 0.63 -20.91 5.96
C SER A 48 1.61 -22.08 6.09
N PHE A 49 2.77 -22.00 5.44
CA PHE A 49 3.84 -22.98 5.56
C PHE A 49 4.40 -23.05 7.00
N LEU A 50 4.75 -21.89 7.58
CA LEU A 50 5.28 -21.82 8.94
C LEU A 50 4.28 -22.33 9.98
N LEU A 51 2.99 -21.98 9.86
CA LEU A 51 1.96 -22.50 10.75
C LEU A 51 1.74 -24.01 10.55
N SER A 52 1.79 -24.51 9.31
CA SER A 52 1.67 -25.95 9.04
C SER A 52 2.81 -26.74 9.68
N LEU A 53 4.03 -26.20 9.68
CA LEU A 53 5.16 -26.78 10.41
C LEU A 53 4.96 -26.70 11.93
N ALA A 54 4.44 -25.58 12.44
CA ALA A 54 4.29 -25.37 13.87
C ALA A 54 3.19 -26.25 14.50
N TYR A 55 2.09 -26.49 13.78
CA TYR A 55 0.95 -27.27 14.25
C TYR A 55 0.91 -28.70 13.68
N GLY A 56 1.90 -29.11 12.90
CA GLY A 56 1.98 -30.43 12.30
C GLY A 56 2.12 -31.54 13.35
N SER A 57 1.43 -32.67 13.16
CA SER A 57 1.44 -33.81 14.09
C SER A 57 2.80 -34.48 14.28
N GLN A 58 3.72 -34.30 13.31
CA GLN A 58 5.09 -34.81 13.36
C GLN A 58 6.11 -33.72 13.77
N SER A 59 5.65 -32.54 14.17
CA SER A 59 6.53 -31.44 14.53
C SER A 59 7.18 -31.66 15.90
N THR A 60 8.49 -31.48 15.98
CA THR A 60 9.20 -31.46 17.26
C THR A 60 8.99 -30.10 17.95
N SER A 61 9.06 -30.06 19.28
CA SER A 61 8.92 -28.79 20.02
C SER A 61 9.92 -27.73 19.54
N PHE A 62 11.15 -28.11 19.21
CA PHE A 62 12.14 -27.18 18.66
C PHE A 62 11.71 -26.62 17.29
N ALA A 63 11.24 -27.48 16.37
CA ALA A 63 10.76 -27.05 15.06
C ALA A 63 9.53 -26.13 15.18
N ALA A 64 8.60 -26.44 16.08
CA ALA A 64 7.42 -25.62 16.33
C ALA A 64 7.78 -24.26 16.94
N ALA A 65 8.73 -24.21 17.88
CA ALA A 65 9.21 -22.96 18.46
C ALA A 65 9.85 -22.05 17.40
N VAL A 66 10.75 -22.60 16.58
CA VAL A 66 11.43 -21.85 15.51
C VAL A 66 10.42 -21.36 14.47
N ALA A 67 9.50 -22.23 14.01
CA ALA A 67 8.48 -21.87 13.04
C ALA A 67 7.51 -20.80 13.56
N GLY A 68 7.11 -20.90 14.84
CA GLY A 68 6.28 -19.90 15.51
C GLY A 68 6.95 -18.53 15.58
N LEU A 69 8.23 -18.48 15.98
CA LEU A 69 9.01 -17.25 16.03
C LEU A 69 9.21 -16.61 14.65
N LEU A 70 9.50 -17.44 13.63
CA LEU A 70 9.59 -16.99 12.24
C LEU A 70 8.27 -16.42 11.73
N SER A 71 7.13 -17.02 12.10
CA SER A 71 5.81 -16.51 11.72
C SER A 71 5.56 -15.10 12.28
N VAL A 72 5.92 -14.88 13.55
CA VAL A 72 5.87 -13.55 14.18
C VAL A 72 6.76 -12.55 13.44
N ALA A 73 8.00 -12.92 13.13
CA ALA A 73 8.94 -12.06 12.42
C ALA A 73 8.44 -11.70 11.02
N VAL A 74 8.00 -12.69 10.24
CA VAL A 74 7.46 -12.49 8.88
C VAL A 74 6.21 -11.62 8.91
N SER A 75 5.33 -11.82 9.88
CA SER A 75 4.16 -10.95 10.10
C SER A 75 4.57 -9.50 10.33
N ALA A 76 5.50 -9.24 11.26
CA ALA A 76 5.97 -7.89 11.55
C ALA A 76 6.63 -7.21 10.33
N MET A 77 7.52 -7.93 9.63
CA MET A 77 8.19 -7.42 8.43
C MET A 77 7.17 -7.10 7.32
N SER A 78 6.17 -7.96 7.13
CA SER A 78 5.13 -7.77 6.12
C SER A 78 4.23 -6.57 6.43
N ILE A 79 3.86 -6.39 7.70
CA ILE A 79 3.10 -5.23 8.16
C ILE A 79 3.89 -3.94 7.93
N GLN A 80 5.17 -3.92 8.34
CA GLN A 80 6.04 -2.76 8.15
C GLN A 80 6.17 -2.39 6.66
N LEU A 81 6.40 -3.39 5.81
CA LEU A 81 6.54 -3.18 4.37
C LEU A 81 5.25 -2.62 3.76
N LEU A 82 4.09 -3.16 4.14
CA LEU A 82 2.79 -2.70 3.66
C LEU A 82 2.48 -1.26 4.10
N LEU A 83 2.81 -0.90 5.35
CA LEU A 83 2.68 0.47 5.85
C LEU A 83 3.60 1.44 5.09
N ARG A 84 4.85 1.02 4.82
CA ARG A 84 5.82 1.83 4.07
C ARG A 84 5.38 2.06 2.63
N GLN A 85 4.93 1.01 1.95
CA GLN A 85 4.39 1.13 0.59
C GLN A 85 3.16 2.03 0.55
N ARG A 86 2.27 1.91 1.55
CA ARG A 86 1.10 2.79 1.65
C ARG A 86 1.47 4.26 1.84
N GLN A 87 2.50 4.55 2.64
CA GLN A 87 3.00 5.92 2.80
C GLN A 87 3.55 6.46 1.47
N ASN A 88 4.36 5.67 0.75
CA ASN A 88 4.92 6.06 -0.54
C ASN A 88 3.83 6.33 -1.58
N GLU A 89 2.80 5.47 -1.66
CA GLU A 89 1.65 5.65 -2.56
C GLU A 89 0.93 6.98 -2.32
N VAL A 90 0.70 7.33 -1.05
CA VAL A 90 0.04 8.59 -0.68
C VAL A 90 0.91 9.78 -1.05
N THR A 91 2.20 9.75 -0.72
CA THR A 91 3.14 10.83 -1.05
C THR A 91 3.24 11.05 -2.56
N ASP A 92 3.41 9.99 -3.34
CA ASP A 92 3.51 10.06 -4.80
C ASP A 92 2.20 10.58 -5.41
N SER A 93 1.04 10.23 -4.85
CA SER A 93 -0.25 10.75 -5.29
C SER A 93 -0.41 12.27 -5.05
N LEU A 94 0.10 12.77 -3.92
CA LEU A 94 0.06 14.19 -3.60
C LEU A 94 1.02 15.00 -4.48
N LEU A 95 2.22 14.46 -4.76
CA LEU A 95 3.18 15.10 -5.64
C LEU A 95 2.69 15.19 -7.08
N LEU A 96 2.12 14.10 -7.62
CA LEU A 96 1.54 14.10 -8.97
C LEU A 96 0.38 15.11 -9.08
N HIS A 97 -0.52 15.12 -8.09
CA HIS A 97 -1.64 16.04 -8.06
C HIS A 97 -1.19 17.52 -7.97
N ARG A 98 -0.15 17.81 -7.20
CA ARG A 98 0.43 19.16 -7.14
C ARG A 98 1.02 19.58 -8.49
N ILE A 99 1.76 18.70 -9.18
CA ILE A 99 2.32 18.99 -10.50
C ILE A 99 1.20 19.27 -11.52
N GLU A 100 0.12 18.47 -11.48
CA GLU A 100 -1.06 18.67 -12.34
C GLU A 100 -1.68 20.06 -12.10
N GLN A 101 -1.88 20.46 -10.84
CA GLN A 101 -2.45 21.76 -10.49
C GLN A 101 -1.55 22.94 -10.88
N GLU A 102 -0.25 22.83 -10.65
CA GLU A 102 0.72 23.90 -10.99
C GLU A 102 0.79 24.19 -12.48
N HIS A 103 0.49 23.20 -13.34
CA HIS A 103 0.55 23.33 -14.79
C HIS A 103 -0.83 23.46 -15.46
N GLY A 104 -1.92 23.49 -14.68
CA GLY A 104 -3.29 23.52 -15.20
C GLY A 104 -3.64 22.27 -16.03
N TRP A 105 -2.97 21.14 -15.76
CA TRP A 105 -3.22 19.88 -16.45
C TRP A 105 -4.51 19.23 -15.96
N GLN A 106 -5.07 18.33 -16.78
CA GLN A 106 -6.20 17.52 -16.37
C GLN A 106 -5.80 16.65 -15.17
N GLU A 107 -6.58 16.70 -14.09
CA GLU A 107 -6.32 15.94 -12.86
C GLU A 107 -6.63 14.44 -13.07
N ILE A 108 -5.63 13.66 -13.52
CA ILE A 108 -5.77 12.22 -13.74
C ILE A 108 -5.52 11.48 -12.42
N PHE A 109 -4.58 11.97 -11.61
CA PHE A 109 -4.14 11.33 -10.36
C PHE A 109 -4.82 11.85 -9.09
N ALA A 110 -5.96 12.52 -9.24
CA ALA A 110 -6.77 12.99 -8.12
C ALA A 110 -7.02 11.89 -7.06
N THR A 111 -6.97 12.27 -5.80
CA THR A 111 -7.16 11.35 -4.67
C THR A 111 -8.44 10.53 -4.84
N GLY A 112 -8.45 9.29 -4.32
CA GLY A 112 -9.58 8.37 -4.51
C GLY A 112 -10.94 8.94 -4.09
N GLU A 113 -10.95 9.86 -3.11
CA GLU A 113 -12.16 10.58 -2.71
C GLU A 113 -12.64 11.62 -3.72
N VAL A 114 -11.73 12.30 -4.41
CA VAL A 114 -12.04 13.27 -5.48
C VAL A 114 -12.54 12.54 -6.72
N ARG A 115 -11.88 11.44 -7.13
CA ARG A 115 -12.38 10.58 -8.22
C ARG A 115 -13.75 9.98 -7.94
N ALA A 116 -14.00 9.49 -6.72
CA ALA A 116 -15.29 8.91 -6.37
C ALA A 116 -16.43 9.94 -6.41
N ARG A 117 -16.15 11.18 -5.97
CA ARG A 117 -17.08 12.32 -6.09
C ARG A 117 -17.33 12.70 -7.55
N ASN A 118 -16.26 12.84 -8.35
CA ASN A 118 -16.37 13.23 -9.77
C ASN A 118 -17.05 12.15 -10.62
N ALA A 119 -16.93 10.87 -10.25
CA ALA A 119 -17.58 9.75 -10.94
C ALA A 119 -19.04 9.48 -10.51
N GLY A 120 -19.63 10.33 -9.65
CA GLY A 120 -21.02 10.18 -9.19
C GLY A 120 -21.33 8.88 -8.44
N ARG A 121 -20.31 8.15 -7.96
CA ARG A 121 -20.52 6.86 -7.29
C ARG A 121 -20.75 7.04 -5.79
N SER A 122 -21.96 6.69 -5.36
CA SER A 122 -22.31 6.55 -3.94
C SER A 122 -21.53 5.40 -3.28
N ARG A 123 -20.94 5.69 -2.10
CA ARG A 123 -20.06 4.79 -1.33
C ARG A 123 -20.78 3.48 -0.95
N ARG A 124 -20.48 2.36 -1.60
CA ARG A 124 -20.83 1.02 -1.06
C ARG A 124 -20.00 0.76 0.21
N ARG A 125 -20.65 0.37 1.32
CA ARG A 125 -20.00 0.12 2.64
C ARG A 125 -18.82 -0.85 2.59
N VAL A 126 -18.86 -1.86 1.72
CA VAL A 126 -17.77 -2.84 1.56
C VAL A 126 -16.47 -2.21 1.03
N ILE A 127 -16.57 -1.11 0.26
CA ILE A 127 -15.41 -0.39 -0.30
C ILE A 127 -14.87 0.65 0.71
N GLN A 128 -15.59 0.92 1.81
CA GLN A 128 -15.14 1.89 2.83
C GLN A 128 -14.07 1.34 3.76
N ILE A 129 -13.97 0.02 3.91
CA ILE A 129 -12.88 -0.56 4.69
C ILE A 129 -11.61 -0.40 3.86
N ARG A 130 -10.70 0.46 4.33
CA ARG A 130 -9.40 0.63 3.69
C ARG A 130 -8.71 -0.73 3.64
N SER A 131 -8.48 -1.27 2.43
CA SER A 131 -7.94 -2.62 2.22
C SER A 131 -6.69 -2.91 3.05
N TYR A 132 -5.84 -1.90 3.27
CA TYR A 132 -4.65 -2.05 4.13
C TYR A 132 -5.00 -2.51 5.55
N ARG A 133 -6.13 -2.09 6.15
CA ARG A 133 -6.52 -2.49 7.51
C ARG A 133 -6.86 -3.97 7.59
N ILE A 134 -7.53 -4.50 6.56
CA ILE A 134 -7.86 -5.92 6.47
C ILE A 134 -6.57 -6.72 6.36
N TRP A 135 -5.65 -6.29 5.50
CA TRP A 135 -4.35 -6.94 5.32
C TRP A 135 -3.49 -6.91 6.59
N THR A 136 -3.36 -5.76 7.24
CA THR A 136 -2.63 -5.66 8.52
C THR A 136 -3.26 -6.54 9.59
N GLY A 137 -4.59 -6.57 9.69
CA GLY A 137 -5.31 -7.43 10.64
C GLY A 137 -5.07 -8.92 10.39
N GLY A 138 -5.13 -9.36 9.13
CA GLY A 138 -4.83 -10.74 8.74
C GLY A 138 -3.40 -11.14 9.11
N LEU A 139 -2.41 -10.34 8.73
CA LEU A 139 -1.01 -10.58 9.08
C LEU A 139 -0.80 -10.64 10.59
N ALA A 140 -1.42 -9.72 11.34
CA ALA A 140 -1.33 -9.71 12.80
C ALA A 140 -1.89 -11.00 13.41
N LEU A 141 -3.01 -11.52 12.87
CA LEU A 141 -3.60 -12.78 13.33
C LEU A 141 -2.65 -13.97 13.14
N PHE A 142 -1.99 -14.09 11.97
CA PHE A 142 -0.98 -15.13 11.74
C PHE A 142 0.24 -14.99 12.67
N GLY A 143 0.66 -13.75 12.94
CA GLY A 143 1.72 -13.47 13.91
C GLY A 143 1.32 -13.94 15.32
N ILE A 144 0.10 -13.64 15.76
CA ILE A 144 -0.44 -14.12 17.04
C ILE A 144 -0.49 -15.65 17.08
N ALA A 145 -0.98 -16.30 16.01
CA ALA A 145 -1.03 -17.76 15.93
C ALA A 145 0.38 -18.39 16.00
N GLY A 146 1.38 -17.75 15.40
CA GLY A 146 2.79 -18.14 15.50
C GLY A 146 3.33 -17.96 16.92
N PHE A 147 3.00 -16.85 17.58
CA PHE A 147 3.39 -16.60 18.97
C PHE A 147 2.78 -17.64 19.93
N VAL A 148 1.51 -17.99 19.75
CA VAL A 148 0.85 -19.07 20.50
C VAL A 148 1.56 -20.40 20.27
N ALA A 149 1.92 -20.73 19.03
CA ALA A 149 2.65 -21.96 18.73
C ALA A 149 4.03 -22.00 19.41
N PHE A 150 4.74 -20.87 19.44
CA PHE A 150 6.00 -20.74 20.15
C PHE A 150 5.84 -20.98 21.65
N LEU A 151 4.87 -20.32 22.30
CA LEU A 151 4.62 -20.51 23.73
C LEU A 151 4.29 -21.97 24.05
N ARG A 152 3.45 -22.61 23.24
CA ARG A 152 3.05 -24.01 23.41
C ARG A 152 4.19 -25.01 23.21
N ALA A 153 5.26 -24.60 22.55
CA ALA A 153 6.42 -25.44 22.28
C ALA A 153 7.51 -25.31 23.34
N VAL A 154 7.54 -24.19 24.07
CA VAL A 154 8.55 -23.88 25.08
C VAL A 154 8.07 -24.18 26.51
N LEU A 155 6.76 -24.08 26.74
CA LEU A 155 6.09 -24.43 28.01
C LEU A 155 5.65 -25.89 28.01
#